data_AF-A0A2W1NSX8-F1
#
_entry.id   AF-A0A2W1NSX8-F1
#
_cell.length_a   1.000
_cell.length_b   1.000
_cell.length_c   1.000
_cell.angle_alpha   90.00
_cell.angle_beta   90.00
_cell.angle_gamma   90.00
#
_symmetry.space_group_name_H-M   'P 1'
#
loop_
_entity.id
_entity.type
_entity.pdbx_description
1 polymer ?
#
loop_
_entity_poly.entity_id
_entity_poly.type
_entity_poly.pdbx_seq_one_letter_code
_entity_poly.pdbx_strand_id
1 'polypeptide(L)'
;MTISPELYLAKTNARKLSREMIKTVFLITEQVPPNEFKTNLRKKVLEISSSIAHATVQVVKEVQAAHYVAIMGEIRALLHLINEGKEHGFVSDHGFVLVRVSISDLICSLDYLTKWIGCFK
;
A
#
# COMPACT_ATOMS: atom_id res chain seq x y z
N MET A 1 13.36 -1.53 -24.22
CA MET A 1 12.76 -2.70 -23.54
C MET A 1 11.28 -2.73 -23.85
N THR A 2 10.82 -3.75 -24.56
CA THR A 2 9.39 -4.03 -24.72
C THR A 2 8.89 -4.60 -23.40
N ILE A 3 7.95 -3.93 -22.74
CA ILE A 3 7.35 -4.41 -21.49
C ILE A 3 6.46 -5.62 -21.84
N SER A 4 6.66 -6.77 -21.19
CA SER A 4 5.77 -7.91 -21.40
C SER A 4 4.36 -7.58 -20.91
N PRO A 5 3.30 -8.12 -21.55
CA PRO A 5 1.92 -7.93 -21.10
C PRO A 5 1.72 -8.23 -19.61
N GLU A 6 2.41 -9.25 -19.09
CA GLU A 6 2.35 -9.69 -17.70
C GLU A 6 2.98 -8.68 -16.75
N LEU A 7 4.13 -8.10 -17.11
CA LEU A 7 4.78 -7.05 -16.33
C LEU A 7 3.94 -5.76 -16.33
N TYR A 8 3.34 -5.40 -17.46
CA TYR A 8 2.41 -4.27 -17.54
C TYR A 8 1.20 -4.49 -16.64
N LEU A 9 0.61 -5.68 -16.67
CA LEU A 9 -0.52 -6.06 -15.82
C LEU A 9 -0.15 -6.02 -14.34
N ALA A 10 1.01 -6.58 -13.97
CA ALA A 10 1.51 -6.58 -12.59
C ALA A 10 1.69 -5.15 -12.04
N LYS A 11 2.28 -4.25 -12.84
CA LYS A 11 2.42 -2.82 -12.48
C LYS A 11 1.06 -2.14 -12.31
N THR A 12 0.12 -2.43 -13.21
CA THR A 12 -1.22 -1.85 -13.20
C THR A 12 -2.03 -2.32 -11.99
N ASN A 13 -1.95 -3.61 -11.66
CA ASN A 13 -2.62 -4.20 -10.50
C ASN A 13 -2.10 -3.63 -9.19
N ALA A 14 -0.78 -3.51 -9.01
CA ALA A 14 -0.20 -2.92 -7.80
C ALA A 14 -0.68 -1.48 -7.59
N ARG A 15 -0.72 -0.67 -8.67
CA ARG A 15 -1.26 0.70 -8.64
C ARG A 15 -2.77 0.75 -8.39
N LYS A 16 -3.53 -0.21 -8.92
CA LYS A 16 -4.98 -0.30 -8.69
C LYS A 16 -5.25 -0.57 -7.23
N LEU A 17 -4.61 -1.60 -6.66
CA LEU A 17 -4.80 -2.00 -5.27
C LEU A 17 -4.31 -0.95 -4.28
N SER A 18 -3.25 -0.19 -4.60
CA SER A 18 -2.85 0.94 -3.76
C SER A 18 -3.92 2.03 -3.69
N ARG A 19 -4.66 2.27 -4.77
CA ARG A 19 -5.80 3.21 -4.79
C ARG A 19 -7.03 2.66 -4.07
N GLU A 20 -7.32 1.36 -4.19
CA GLU A 20 -8.41 0.75 -3.43
C GLU A 20 -8.11 0.76 -1.91
N MET A 21 -6.85 0.61 -1.52
CA MET A 21 -6.42 0.80 -0.13
C MET A 21 -6.65 2.24 0.35
N ILE A 22 -6.38 3.26 -0.48
CA ILE A 22 -6.73 4.66 -0.16
C ILE A 22 -8.23 4.78 0.11
N LYS A 23 -9.08 4.28 -0.80
CA LYS A 23 -10.53 4.34 -0.64
C LYS A 23 -10.99 3.64 0.65
N THR A 24 -10.43 2.47 0.94
CA THR A 24 -10.73 1.70 2.16
C THR A 24 -10.40 2.53 3.40
N VAL A 25 -9.19 3.09 3.48
CA VAL A 25 -8.76 3.93 4.61
C VAL A 25 -9.61 5.19 4.74
N PHE A 26 -9.98 5.82 3.62
CA PHE A 26 -10.79 7.03 3.66
C PHE A 26 -12.21 6.75 4.14
N LEU A 27 -12.81 5.63 3.72
CA LEU A 27 -14.11 5.15 4.16
C LEU A 27 -14.13 4.88 5.66
N ILE A 28 -13.18 4.08 6.17
CA ILE A 28 -13.17 3.72 7.60
C ILE A 28 -12.84 4.90 8.53
N THR A 29 -12.24 5.96 7.99
CA THR A 29 -11.92 7.18 8.74
C THR A 29 -12.93 8.31 8.53
N GLU A 30 -13.99 8.09 7.75
CA GLU A 30 -14.95 9.14 7.42
C GLU A 30 -15.64 9.69 8.68
N GLN A 31 -16.11 8.79 9.54
CA GLN A 31 -16.81 9.11 10.79
C GLN A 31 -15.87 9.49 11.95
N VAL A 32 -14.56 9.28 11.81
CA VAL A 32 -13.58 9.66 12.84
C VAL A 32 -13.49 11.20 12.88
N PRO A 33 -13.63 11.84 14.05
CA PRO A 33 -13.48 13.29 14.16
C PRO A 33 -12.09 13.73 13.67
N PRO A 34 -11.93 14.98 13.18
CA PRO A 34 -10.63 15.50 12.78
C PRO A 34 -9.63 15.41 13.94
N ASN A 35 -8.68 14.49 13.83
CA ASN A 35 -7.63 14.30 14.81
C ASN A 35 -6.31 13.89 14.12
N GLU A 36 -5.25 13.80 14.91
CA GLU A 36 -3.93 13.45 14.41
C GLU A 36 -3.89 12.03 13.81
N PHE A 37 -4.57 11.06 14.44
CA PHE A 37 -4.71 9.70 13.94
C PHE A 37 -5.27 9.65 12.52
N LYS A 38 -6.43 10.27 12.27
CA LYS A 38 -7.08 10.34 10.96
C LYS A 38 -6.17 10.97 9.92
N THR A 39 -5.47 12.05 10.30
CA THR A 39 -4.55 12.78 9.43
C THR A 39 -3.35 11.91 9.05
N ASN A 40 -2.69 11.31 10.05
CA ASN A 40 -1.53 10.46 9.87
C ASN A 40 -1.86 9.21 9.05
N LEU A 41 -3.01 8.58 9.31
CA LEU A 41 -3.44 7.38 8.60
C LEU A 41 -3.73 7.66 7.11
N ARG A 42 -4.44 8.75 6.82
CA ARG A 42 -4.72 9.19 5.44
C ARG A 42 -3.44 9.62 4.71
N LYS A 43 -2.55 10.34 5.38
CA LYS A 43 -1.25 10.73 4.81
C LYS A 43 -0.43 9.49 4.46
N LYS A 44 -0.35 8.52 5.37
CA LYS A 44 0.42 7.28 5.19
C LYS A 44 -0.04 6.48 3.97
N VAL A 45 -1.34 6.29 3.80
CA VAL A 45 -1.88 5.53 2.65
C VAL A 45 -1.61 6.23 1.31
N LEU A 46 -1.65 7.57 1.28
CA LEU A 46 -1.30 8.37 0.10
C LEU A 46 0.19 8.27 -0.23
N GLU A 47 1.07 8.35 0.77
CA GLU A 47 2.52 8.19 0.62
C GLU A 47 2.88 6.81 0.04
N ILE A 48 2.25 5.75 0.52
CA ILE A 48 2.45 4.38 -0.01
C ILE A 48 2.05 4.33 -1.48
N SER A 49 0.85 4.83 -1.84
CA SER A 49 0.40 4.81 -3.23
C SER A 49 1.30 5.65 -4.15
N SER A 50 1.79 6.80 -3.68
CA SER A 50 2.74 7.63 -4.41
C SER A 50 4.07 6.90 -4.63
N SER A 51 4.60 6.27 -3.58
CA SER A 51 5.83 5.48 -3.64
C SER A 51 5.73 4.32 -4.63
N ILE A 52 4.59 3.62 -4.67
CA ILE A 52 4.35 2.54 -5.65
C ILE A 52 4.30 3.09 -7.08
N ALA A 53 3.64 4.24 -7.29
CA ALA A 53 3.61 4.88 -8.60
C ALA A 53 5.03 5.26 -9.08
N HIS A 54 5.86 5.78 -8.17
CA HIS A 54 7.26 6.10 -8.45
C HIS A 54 8.09 4.84 -8.72
N ALA A 55 7.98 3.81 -7.88
CA ALA A 55 8.72 2.55 -8.05
C ALA A 55 8.44 1.90 -9.40
N THR A 56 7.18 1.89 -9.82
CA THR A 56 6.73 1.21 -11.07
C THR A 56 7.23 1.87 -12.35
N VAL A 57 7.63 3.15 -12.32
CA VAL A 57 8.26 3.83 -13.48
C VAL A 57 9.78 3.74 -13.48
N GLN A 58 10.41 3.25 -12.41
CA GLN A 58 11.86 3.09 -12.37
C GLN A 58 12.34 2.05 -13.38
N VAL A 59 13.48 2.35 -14.00
CA VAL A 59 14.13 1.52 -15.03
C VAL A 59 15.36 0.78 -14.50
N VAL A 60 15.98 1.30 -13.44
CA VAL A 60 17.14 0.68 -12.79
C VAL A 60 16.62 -0.30 -11.73
N LYS A 61 16.97 -1.57 -11.89
CA LYS A 61 16.42 -2.68 -11.10
C LYS A 61 16.76 -2.56 -9.62
N GLU A 62 17.98 -2.16 -9.30
CA GLU A 62 18.48 -2.03 -7.93
C GLU A 62 17.76 -0.89 -7.20
N VAL A 63 17.55 0.23 -7.90
CA VAL A 63 16.79 1.38 -7.39
C VAL A 63 15.32 0.98 -7.17
N GLN A 64 14.74 0.25 -8.13
CA GLN A 64 13.38 -0.25 -8.05
C GLN A 64 13.21 -1.24 -6.88
N ALA A 65 14.17 -2.13 -6.65
CA ALA A 65 14.17 -3.05 -5.50
C ALA A 65 14.23 -2.29 -4.16
N ALA A 66 15.11 -1.29 -4.05
CA ALA A 66 15.21 -0.44 -2.86
C ALA A 66 13.88 0.28 -2.56
N HIS A 67 13.18 0.79 -3.58
CA HIS A 67 11.84 1.35 -3.41
C HIS A 67 10.85 0.33 -2.87
N TYR A 68 10.84 -0.90 -3.38
CA TYR A 68 9.91 -1.93 -2.88
C TYR A 68 10.20 -2.33 -1.43
N VAL A 69 11.47 -2.40 -1.02
CA VAL A 69 11.82 -2.61 0.40
C VAL A 69 11.27 -1.48 1.27
N ALA A 70 11.46 -0.23 0.86
CA ALA A 70 10.92 0.93 1.57
C ALA A 70 9.38 0.89 1.65
N ILE A 71 8.70 0.58 0.54
CA ILE A 71 7.24 0.43 0.48
C ILE A 71 6.75 -0.64 1.48
N MET A 72 7.44 -1.78 1.59
CA MET A 72 7.08 -2.81 2.57
C MET A 72 7.24 -2.32 4.02
N GLY A 73 8.24 -1.48 4.29
CA GLY A 73 8.39 -0.78 5.57
C GLY A 73 7.21 0.14 5.88
N GLU A 74 6.80 0.94 4.90
CA GLU A 74 5.63 1.84 5.03
C GLU A 74 4.32 1.07 5.24
N ILE A 75 4.14 -0.07 4.56
CA ILE A 75 2.96 -0.93 4.76
C ILE A 75 2.94 -1.49 6.20
N ARG A 76 4.10 -1.86 6.77
CA ARG A 76 4.16 -2.29 8.18
C ARG A 76 3.83 -1.16 9.14
N ALA A 77 4.31 0.06 8.86
CA ALA A 77 3.97 1.24 9.66
C ALA A 77 2.46 1.54 9.59
N LEU A 78 1.84 1.38 8.41
CA LEU A 78 0.39 1.49 8.26
C LEU A 78 -0.36 0.45 9.11
N LEU A 79 0.12 -0.80 9.14
CA LEU A 79 -0.46 -1.86 9.96
C LEU A 79 -0.35 -1.54 11.46
N HIS A 80 0.77 -0.96 11.89
CA HIS A 80 0.92 -0.54 13.28
C HIS A 80 -0.07 0.58 13.64
N LEU A 81 -0.15 1.60 12.79
CA LEU A 81 -1.06 2.73 13.00
C LEU A 81 -2.54 2.28 13.05
N ILE A 82 -2.96 1.35 12.20
CA ILE A 82 -4.34 0.84 12.25
C ILE A 82 -4.62 0.01 13.50
N ASN A 83 -3.62 -0.69 14.05
CA ASN A 83 -3.75 -1.39 15.34
C ASN A 83 -3.96 -0.39 16.49
N GLU A 84 -3.15 0.67 16.57
CA GLU A 84 -3.32 1.74 17.56
C GLU A 84 -4.70 2.39 17.43
N GLY A 85 -5.13 2.67 16.19
CA GLY A 85 -6.46 3.21 15.90
C GLY A 85 -7.59 2.31 16.41
N LYS A 86 -7.42 0.99 16.33
CA LYS A 86 -8.36 0.02 16.88
C LYS A 86 -8.34 0.02 18.41
N GLU A 87 -7.16 -0.02 19.03
CA GLU A 87 -6.98 -0.04 20.49
C GLU A 87 -7.57 1.21 21.16
N HIS A 88 -7.48 2.37 20.49
CA HIS A 88 -8.07 3.62 20.95
C HIS A 88 -9.54 3.83 20.56
N GLY A 89 -10.16 2.84 19.90
CA GLY A 89 -11.58 2.91 19.50
C GLY A 89 -11.88 3.86 18.34
N PHE A 90 -10.86 4.35 17.62
CA PHE A 90 -11.04 5.15 16.41
C PHE A 90 -11.47 4.31 15.20
N VAL A 91 -11.20 3.01 15.20
CA VAL A 91 -11.50 2.10 14.10
C VAL A 91 -12.35 0.94 14.61
N SER A 92 -13.46 0.67 13.92
CA SER A 92 -14.31 -0.48 14.23
C SER A 92 -13.65 -1.80 13.86
N ASP A 93 -14.09 -2.92 14.46
CA ASP A 93 -13.60 -4.25 14.09
C ASP A 93 -13.76 -4.54 12.60
N HIS A 94 -14.89 -4.15 12.01
CA HIS A 94 -15.13 -4.30 10.59
C HIS A 94 -14.16 -3.46 9.76
N GLY A 95 -13.96 -2.18 10.10
CA GLY A 95 -13.03 -1.30 9.40
C GLY A 95 -11.58 -1.79 9.51
N PHE A 96 -11.20 -2.33 10.66
CA PHE A 96 -9.90 -2.93 10.88
C PHE A 96 -9.67 -4.14 9.97
N VAL A 97 -10.64 -5.04 9.87
CA VAL A 97 -10.57 -6.21 8.97
C VAL A 97 -10.48 -5.76 7.51
N LEU A 98 -11.29 -4.78 7.09
CA LEU A 98 -11.25 -4.25 5.73
C LEU A 98 -9.87 -3.71 5.35
N VAL A 99 -9.26 -2.89 6.21
CA VAL A 99 -7.90 -2.36 5.95
C VAL A 99 -6.88 -3.48 5.87
N ARG A 100 -6.96 -4.50 6.73
CA ARG A 100 -6.04 -5.64 6.69
C ARG A 100 -6.16 -6.48 5.42
N VAL A 101 -7.37 -6.70 4.94
CA VAL A 101 -7.60 -7.38 3.66
C VAL A 101 -7.00 -6.55 2.51
N SER A 102 -7.27 -5.25 2.46
CA SER A 102 -6.68 -4.36 1.44
C SER A 102 -5.15 -4.32 1.49
N ILE A 103 -4.54 -4.37 2.69
CA ILE A 103 -3.09 -4.51 2.86
C ILE A 103 -2.60 -5.85 2.29
N SER A 104 -3.29 -6.95 2.60
CA SER A 104 -2.93 -8.29 2.10
C SER A 104 -2.97 -8.35 0.57
N ASP A 105 -4.04 -7.84 -0.04
CA ASP A 105 -4.17 -7.81 -1.50
C ASP A 105 -3.04 -7.01 -2.15
N LEU A 106 -2.69 -5.87 -1.56
CA LEU A 106 -1.58 -5.06 -2.05
C LEU A 106 -0.23 -5.78 -1.93
N ILE A 107 0.04 -6.42 -0.78
CA ILE A 107 1.28 -7.20 -0.58
C ILE A 107 1.37 -8.33 -1.61
N CYS A 108 0.28 -9.09 -1.82
CA CYS A 108 0.25 -10.16 -2.82
C CYS A 108 0.54 -9.63 -4.23
N SER A 109 -0.02 -8.48 -4.59
CA SER A 109 0.25 -7.87 -5.89
C SER A 109 1.67 -7.33 -6.02
N LEU A 110 2.27 -6.83 -4.94
CA LEU A 110 3.65 -6.37 -4.93
C LEU A 110 4.63 -7.54 -5.04
N ASP A 111 4.37 -8.66 -4.35
CA ASP A 111 5.15 -9.89 -4.46
C ASP A 111 5.11 -10.45 -5.89
N TYR A 112 3.93 -10.48 -6.51
CA TYR A 112 3.79 -10.88 -7.91
C TYR A 112 4.61 -9.97 -8.85
N LEU A 113 4.57 -8.65 -8.61
CA LEU A 113 5.32 -7.67 -9.39
C LEU A 113 6.83 -7.80 -9.22
N THR A 114 7.33 -7.98 -7.99
CA THR A 114 8.76 -8.11 -7.73
C THR A 114 9.35 -9.40 -8.28
N LYS A 115 8.56 -10.49 -8.33
CA LYS A 115 8.92 -11.74 -9.03
C LYS A 115 9.13 -11.51 -10.53
N TRP A 116 8.21 -10.79 -11.19
CA TRP A 116 8.34 -10.47 -12.62
C TRP A 116 9.53 -9.57 -12.94
N ILE A 117 9.83 -8.61 -12.07
CA ILE A 117 11.01 -7.75 -12.22
C ILE A 117 12.31 -8.51 -11.86
N GLY A 118 12.18 -9.61 -11.12
CA GLY A 118 13.30 -10.38 -10.57
C GLY A 118 14.08 -9.59 -9.52
N CYS A 119 13.46 -8.64 -8.82
CA CYS A 119 14.10 -7.76 -7.84
C CYS A 119 14.79 -8.53 -6.70
N PHE A 120 14.24 -9.69 -6.34
CA PHE A 120 14.73 -10.53 -5.26
C PHE A 120 14.87 -11.95 -5.82
N LYS A 121 16.06 -12.55 -5.64
CA LYS A 121 16.37 -13.93 -6.02
C LYS A 121 16.21 -14.85 -4.82
#